data_AF-A0A940BP82-F1
#
_entry.id   AF-A0A940BP82-F1
#
_cell.length_a   1.000
_cell.length_b   1.000
_cell.length_c   1.000
_cell.angle_alpha   90.00
_cell.angle_beta   90.00
_cell.angle_gamma   90.00
#
_symmetry.space_group_name_H-M   'P 1'
#
loop_
_entity.id
_entity.type
_entity.pdbx_description
1 polymer ?
#
loop_
_entity_poly.entity_id
_entity_poly.type
_entity_poly.pdbx_seq_one_letter_code
_entity_poly.pdbx_strand_id
1 'polypeptide(L)'
;MKKKLICIILAAVMLVASAGCAKTQKSSDHLQDYVFTVRYHDGFNILQLTDLHWNVNSSTRSSEAYLDKLFKEADDHVKATQGASAKIDLVELTGDMFMLANSYHLSTFIEYFERKAEEYGFVYAPIWGNHDRHALYNPKELASRFGSAPHCLYTEIKDDLYGRSNYVINLTEDGTKNTAAVWMIANLDSGAGFSETEYSPFIDYDYIRPEQTDWFLSEHALAGENVPVIAYYHIPQDENEKAWTAVSGGADLKNKFFKLEGFADNGEERFASDFIDRAKDHNLKAAFMGHAHNVDWTCEYEGVVIGLGVKTGTELYFAHIHADTEDEAMKAGLASTGITEDFDLIGASLVTLTGSDGSFDLEHLYFNERESGDFSVWVKW
;
A
#
# COMPACT_ATOMS: atom_id res chain seq x y z
N MET A 1 -2.61 72.13 -9.30
CA MET A 1 -3.38 71.04 -8.65
C MET A 1 -3.17 69.68 -9.35
N LYS A 2 -1.92 69.20 -9.51
CA LYS A 2 -1.62 67.92 -10.19
C LYS A 2 -0.44 67.14 -9.59
N LYS A 3 -0.13 67.31 -8.30
CA LYS A 3 0.96 66.58 -7.62
C LYS A 3 0.59 65.96 -6.26
N LYS A 4 -0.70 65.95 -5.88
CA LYS A 4 -1.18 65.31 -4.63
C LYS A 4 -2.12 64.11 -4.86
N LEU A 5 -2.36 63.70 -6.11
CA LEU A 5 -3.24 62.57 -6.43
C LEU A 5 -2.48 61.25 -6.74
N ILE A 6 -1.14 61.29 -6.82
CA ILE A 6 -0.32 60.11 -7.19
C ILE A 6 0.11 59.30 -5.96
N CYS A 7 0.17 59.90 -4.77
CA CYS A 7 0.58 59.17 -3.55
C CYS A 7 -0.55 58.36 -2.88
N ILE A 8 -1.82 58.61 -3.21
CA ILE A 8 -2.95 57.86 -2.63
C ILE A 8 -3.23 56.57 -3.44
N ILE A 9 -2.90 56.55 -4.73
CA ILE A 9 -3.09 55.36 -5.58
C ILE A 9 -1.99 54.31 -5.34
N LEU A 10 -0.75 54.72 -5.03
CA LEU A 10 0.31 53.75 -4.69
C LEU A 10 0.14 53.08 -3.32
N ALA A 11 -0.48 53.75 -2.34
CA ALA A 11 -0.77 53.13 -1.04
C ALA A 11 -1.94 52.14 -1.11
N ALA A 12 -2.91 52.37 -2.01
CA ALA A 12 -4.01 51.43 -2.26
C ALA A 12 -3.58 50.20 -3.08
N VAL A 13 -2.55 50.32 -3.94
CA VAL A 13 -2.01 49.18 -4.70
C VAL A 13 -1.06 48.31 -3.86
N MET A 14 -0.40 48.87 -2.83
CA MET A 14 0.42 48.06 -1.90
C MET A 14 -0.37 47.36 -0.78
N LEU A 15 -1.62 47.77 -0.49
CA LEU A 15 -2.47 47.08 0.48
C LEU A 15 -3.34 45.97 -0.12
N VAL A 16 -3.29 45.76 -1.44
CA VAL A 16 -4.00 44.66 -2.14
C VAL A 16 -3.02 43.55 -2.56
N ALA A 17 -1.72 43.69 -2.27
CA ALA A 17 -0.68 42.71 -2.61
C ALA A 17 -0.34 41.72 -1.47
N SER A 18 -1.12 41.68 -0.38
CA SER A 18 -0.96 40.71 0.71
C SER A 18 -2.20 39.84 0.95
N ALA A 19 -3.11 39.78 -0.03
CA ALA A 19 -4.32 38.94 0.01
C ALA A 19 -4.38 37.97 -1.18
N GLY A 20 -3.22 37.52 -1.67
CA GLY A 20 -3.10 36.55 -2.75
C GLY A 20 -2.28 35.35 -2.31
N CYS A 21 -2.93 34.18 -2.31
CA CYS A 21 -2.38 32.84 -2.11
C CYS A 21 -2.03 32.42 -0.68
N ALA A 22 -2.99 32.53 0.23
CA ALA A 22 -3.31 31.36 1.03
C ALA A 22 -4.45 30.65 0.30
N LYS A 23 -4.15 29.65 -0.53
CA LYS A 23 -5.15 28.61 -0.79
C LYS A 23 -5.40 28.02 0.60
N THR A 24 -6.56 28.29 1.17
CA THR A 24 -7.06 27.54 2.32
C THR A 24 -6.97 26.06 1.94
N GLN A 25 -6.06 25.34 2.58
CA GLN A 25 -5.93 23.90 2.48
C GLN A 25 -7.25 23.31 2.99
N LYS A 26 -8.17 23.00 2.08
CA LYS A 26 -9.52 22.54 2.42
C LYS A 26 -9.53 21.12 3.01
N SER A 27 -8.43 20.37 2.94
CA SER A 27 -8.35 19.01 3.49
C SER A 27 -8.55 18.98 5.00
N SER A 28 -8.34 20.08 5.72
CA SER A 28 -8.54 20.12 7.18
C SER A 28 -10.01 19.93 7.61
N ASP A 29 -10.97 20.26 6.75
CA ASP A 29 -12.40 20.19 7.08
C ASP A 29 -12.92 18.75 7.14
N HIS A 30 -12.17 17.79 6.57
CA HIS A 30 -12.57 16.40 6.39
C HIS A 30 -11.68 15.39 7.12
N LEU A 31 -10.72 15.82 7.94
CA LEU A 31 -9.70 14.92 8.50
C LEU A 31 -10.30 13.64 9.11
N GLN A 32 -11.27 13.79 10.01
CA GLN A 32 -11.91 12.66 10.69
C GLN A 32 -12.77 11.76 9.79
N ASP A 33 -13.11 12.20 8.58
CA ASP A 33 -13.84 11.43 7.57
C ASP A 33 -12.93 10.37 6.89
N TYR A 34 -11.60 10.58 6.94
CA TYR A 34 -10.59 9.64 6.44
C TYR A 34 -10.16 8.57 7.46
N VAL A 35 -10.67 8.63 8.69
CA VAL A 35 -10.18 7.79 9.79
C VAL A 35 -11.10 6.60 10.00
N PHE A 36 -10.54 5.39 9.90
CA PHE A 36 -11.12 4.17 10.44
C PHE A 36 -10.54 3.85 11.81
N THR A 37 -11.24 3.01 12.57
CA THR A 37 -10.72 2.53 13.85
C THR A 37 -10.94 1.04 13.98
N VAL A 38 -9.87 0.34 14.36
CA VAL A 38 -9.87 -1.10 14.64
C VAL A 38 -9.32 -1.31 16.04
N ARG A 39 -9.76 -2.36 16.71
CA ARG A 39 -9.27 -2.68 18.05
C ARG A 39 -7.87 -3.30 17.96
N TYR A 40 -6.92 -2.69 18.67
CA TYR A 40 -5.56 -3.21 18.83
C TYR A 40 -5.49 -4.32 19.87
N HIS A 41 -4.56 -5.25 19.67
CA HIS A 41 -4.00 -6.13 20.69
C HIS A 41 -2.54 -6.43 20.34
N ASP A 42 -1.73 -6.86 21.31
CA ASP A 42 -0.38 -7.34 21.01
C ASP A 42 -0.45 -8.60 20.13
N GLY A 43 0.44 -8.70 19.15
CA GLY A 43 0.37 -9.73 18.11
C GLY A 43 -0.71 -9.45 17.06
N PHE A 44 -1.04 -8.17 16.79
CA PHE A 44 -1.95 -7.80 15.72
C PHE A 44 -1.33 -8.15 14.36
N ASN A 45 -2.03 -8.93 13.54
CA ASN A 45 -1.50 -9.49 12.29
C ASN A 45 -2.11 -8.81 11.06
N ILE A 46 -1.24 -8.22 10.24
CA ILE A 46 -1.57 -7.57 8.97
C ILE A 46 -1.04 -8.44 7.83
N LEU A 47 -1.94 -9.02 7.04
CA LEU A 47 -1.57 -9.77 5.84
C LEU A 47 -1.65 -8.84 4.62
N GLN A 48 -0.51 -8.49 4.05
CA GLN A 48 -0.43 -7.70 2.82
C GLN A 48 -0.57 -8.62 1.60
N LEU A 49 -1.54 -8.31 0.74
CA LEU A 49 -1.68 -8.90 -0.59
C LEU A 49 -1.54 -7.79 -1.63
N THR A 50 -0.95 -8.12 -2.78
CA THR A 50 -0.70 -7.13 -3.84
C THR A 50 -0.67 -7.78 -5.21
N ASP A 51 -0.91 -7.01 -6.27
CA ASP A 51 -0.70 -7.44 -7.66
C ASP A 51 -1.46 -8.74 -8.03
N LEU A 52 -2.72 -8.85 -7.58
CA LEU A 52 -3.59 -10.00 -7.87
C LEU A 52 -3.97 -10.08 -9.35
N HIS A 53 -4.10 -8.93 -10.03
CA HIS A 53 -4.30 -8.82 -11.48
C HIS A 53 -5.47 -9.64 -12.05
N TRP A 54 -6.59 -9.73 -11.31
CA TRP A 54 -7.80 -10.37 -11.84
C TRP A 54 -8.26 -9.64 -13.11
N ASN A 55 -8.52 -10.38 -14.17
CA ASN A 55 -8.81 -9.87 -15.49
C ASN A 55 -9.90 -10.72 -16.18
N VAL A 56 -10.40 -10.29 -17.34
CA VAL A 56 -11.47 -11.01 -18.07
C VAL A 56 -11.14 -12.45 -18.46
N ASN A 57 -9.86 -12.84 -18.50
CA ASN A 57 -9.44 -14.22 -18.77
C ASN A 57 -9.17 -15.02 -17.49
N SER A 58 -9.16 -14.37 -16.32
CA SER A 58 -8.92 -15.06 -15.06
C SER A 58 -10.02 -16.06 -14.78
N SER A 59 -9.63 -17.26 -14.33
CA SER A 59 -10.59 -18.17 -13.75
C SER A 59 -10.83 -17.74 -12.30
N THR A 60 -11.99 -17.13 -12.03
CA THR A 60 -12.38 -16.77 -10.65
C THR A 60 -12.29 -17.98 -9.73
N ARG A 61 -12.79 -19.15 -10.16
CA ARG A 61 -12.69 -20.41 -9.41
C ARG A 61 -11.25 -20.80 -9.06
N SER A 62 -10.32 -20.76 -10.01
CA SER A 62 -8.92 -21.12 -9.73
C SER A 62 -8.25 -20.09 -8.84
N SER A 63 -8.53 -18.80 -9.06
CA SER A 63 -8.00 -17.70 -8.26
C SER A 63 -8.48 -17.80 -6.80
N GLU A 64 -9.77 -18.07 -6.60
CA GLU A 64 -10.33 -18.31 -5.26
C GLU A 64 -9.74 -19.56 -4.60
N ALA A 65 -9.51 -20.64 -5.35
CA ALA A 65 -8.91 -21.87 -4.80
C ALA A 65 -7.46 -21.67 -4.35
N TYR A 66 -6.68 -20.87 -5.08
CA TYR A 66 -5.34 -20.47 -4.67
C TYR A 66 -5.38 -19.61 -3.40
N LEU A 67 -6.21 -18.56 -3.40
CA LEU A 67 -6.35 -17.67 -2.25
C LEU A 67 -6.90 -18.41 -1.02
N ASP A 68 -7.77 -19.41 -1.19
CA ASP A 68 -8.26 -20.26 -0.10
C ASP A 68 -7.10 -21.01 0.60
N LYS A 69 -6.12 -21.50 -0.17
CA LYS A 69 -4.92 -22.14 0.39
C LYS A 69 -4.03 -21.11 1.06
N LEU A 70 -3.79 -19.97 0.41
CA LEU A 70 -2.98 -18.89 0.96
C LEU A 70 -3.50 -18.43 2.33
N PHE A 71 -4.79 -18.11 2.43
CA PHE A 71 -5.41 -17.70 3.69
C PHE A 71 -5.30 -18.79 4.76
N LYS A 72 -5.52 -20.06 4.38
CA LYS A 72 -5.43 -21.17 5.32
C LYS A 72 -4.03 -21.32 5.90
N GLU A 73 -3.01 -21.33 5.04
CA GLU A 73 -1.60 -21.47 5.48
C GLU A 73 -1.13 -20.26 6.30
N ALA A 74 -1.51 -19.04 5.91
CA ALA A 74 -1.21 -17.84 6.67
C ALA A 74 -1.86 -17.87 8.08
N ASP A 75 -3.13 -18.28 8.16
CA ASP A 75 -3.83 -18.45 9.44
C ASP A 75 -3.22 -19.58 10.30
N ASP A 76 -2.87 -20.71 9.69
CA ASP A 76 -2.20 -21.81 10.38
C ASP A 76 -0.81 -21.39 10.91
N HIS A 77 -0.05 -20.61 10.14
CA HIS A 77 1.25 -20.08 10.56
C HIS A 77 1.12 -19.09 11.73
N VAL A 78 0.17 -18.15 11.65
CA VAL A 78 -0.13 -17.23 12.76
C VAL A 78 -0.51 -18.02 14.02
N LYS A 79 -1.33 -19.06 13.89
CA LYS A 79 -1.70 -19.93 15.02
C LYS A 79 -0.54 -20.76 15.56
N ALA A 80 0.36 -21.22 14.69
CA ALA A 80 1.54 -21.98 15.07
C ALA A 80 2.56 -21.11 15.84
N THR A 81 2.70 -19.84 15.46
CA THR A 81 3.67 -18.91 16.03
C THR A 81 3.15 -18.17 17.27
N GLN A 82 1.86 -17.81 17.30
CA GLN A 82 1.25 -16.98 18.34
C GLN A 82 0.19 -17.70 19.18
N GLY A 83 -0.18 -18.93 18.82
CA GLY A 83 -1.12 -19.79 19.55
C GLY A 83 -2.50 -19.90 18.87
N ALA A 84 -3.27 -20.92 19.26
CA ALA A 84 -4.49 -21.35 18.54
C ALA A 84 -5.62 -20.29 18.45
N SER A 85 -5.60 -19.25 19.27
CA SER A 85 -6.56 -18.13 19.22
C SER A 85 -6.10 -16.96 18.37
N ALA A 86 -4.83 -16.94 17.94
CA ALA A 86 -4.33 -15.93 17.02
C ALA A 86 -4.96 -16.11 15.64
N LYS A 87 -5.03 -15.01 14.90
CA LYS A 87 -5.64 -14.93 13.57
C LYS A 87 -5.06 -13.75 12.80
N ILE A 88 -5.40 -13.66 11.53
CA ILE A 88 -5.22 -12.44 10.74
C ILE A 88 -6.27 -11.42 11.20
N ASP A 89 -5.86 -10.18 11.45
CA ASP A 89 -6.73 -9.11 11.95
C ASP A 89 -7.10 -8.12 10.85
N LEU A 90 -6.13 -7.80 9.99
CA LEU A 90 -6.28 -6.93 8.84
C LEU A 90 -5.68 -7.59 7.59
N VAL A 91 -6.36 -7.45 6.46
CA VAL A 91 -5.79 -7.73 5.14
C VAL A 91 -5.60 -6.41 4.40
N GLU A 92 -4.36 -6.06 4.08
CA GLU A 92 -4.05 -4.84 3.33
C GLU A 92 -3.87 -5.19 1.84
N LEU A 93 -4.75 -4.68 0.98
CA LEU A 93 -4.68 -4.88 -0.48
C LEU A 93 -3.96 -3.69 -1.10
N THR A 94 -2.67 -3.85 -1.38
CA THR A 94 -1.79 -2.74 -1.77
C THR A 94 -1.72 -2.50 -3.28
N GLY A 95 -2.90 -2.47 -3.93
CA GLY A 95 -3.05 -2.14 -5.35
C GLY A 95 -2.91 -3.29 -6.34
N ASP A 96 -3.31 -2.99 -7.58
CA ASP A 96 -3.35 -3.89 -8.74
C ASP A 96 -4.09 -5.21 -8.46
N MET A 97 -5.25 -5.06 -7.82
CA MET A 97 -6.21 -6.14 -7.62
C MET A 97 -6.79 -6.59 -8.97
N PHE A 98 -6.95 -5.65 -9.91
CA PHE A 98 -7.56 -5.87 -11.21
C PHE A 98 -6.69 -5.34 -12.36
N MET A 99 -6.81 -5.97 -13.52
CA MET A 99 -6.32 -5.42 -14.79
C MET A 99 -7.30 -5.83 -15.89
N LEU A 100 -7.89 -4.88 -16.64
CA LEU A 100 -8.90 -5.21 -17.68
C LEU A 100 -10.07 -6.06 -17.15
N ALA A 101 -10.35 -6.07 -15.85
CA ALA A 101 -11.47 -6.77 -15.24
C ALA A 101 -12.80 -6.12 -15.59
N ASN A 102 -13.89 -6.87 -15.67
CA ASN A 102 -15.23 -6.30 -15.82
C ASN A 102 -16.01 -6.35 -14.49
N SER A 103 -17.23 -5.78 -14.46
CA SER A 103 -18.04 -5.73 -13.24
C SER A 103 -18.38 -7.11 -12.65
N TYR A 104 -18.34 -8.19 -13.44
CA TYR A 104 -18.48 -9.56 -12.91
C TYR A 104 -17.28 -9.92 -12.02
N HIS A 105 -16.05 -9.72 -12.49
CA HIS A 105 -14.84 -10.01 -11.72
C HIS A 105 -14.75 -9.14 -10.47
N LEU A 106 -15.10 -7.86 -10.57
CA LEU A 106 -15.20 -6.96 -9.42
C LEU A 106 -16.18 -7.48 -8.36
N SER A 107 -17.38 -7.91 -8.79
CA SER A 107 -18.39 -8.42 -7.85
C SER A 107 -17.92 -9.70 -7.18
N THR A 108 -17.40 -10.65 -7.95
CA THR A 108 -16.90 -11.93 -7.43
C THR A 108 -15.72 -11.72 -6.47
N PHE A 109 -14.81 -10.79 -6.77
CA PHE A 109 -13.70 -10.45 -5.88
C PHE A 109 -14.19 -9.93 -4.53
N ILE A 110 -15.11 -8.96 -4.54
CA ILE A 110 -15.64 -8.37 -3.30
C ILE A 110 -16.45 -9.40 -2.50
N GLU A 111 -17.29 -10.21 -3.17
CA GLU A 111 -18.02 -11.31 -2.54
C GLU A 111 -17.07 -12.34 -1.91
N TYR A 112 -15.95 -12.64 -2.57
CA TYR A 112 -14.92 -13.53 -2.04
C TYR A 112 -14.28 -12.96 -0.77
N PHE A 113 -13.82 -11.72 -0.79
CA PHE A 113 -13.17 -11.08 0.35
C PHE A 113 -14.15 -10.86 1.52
N GLU A 114 -15.41 -10.50 1.28
CA GLU A 114 -16.43 -10.44 2.32
C GLU A 114 -16.67 -11.80 2.98
N ARG A 115 -16.74 -12.87 2.17
CA ARG A 115 -16.88 -14.23 2.71
C ARG A 115 -15.67 -14.63 3.55
N LYS A 116 -14.45 -14.27 3.13
CA LYS A 116 -13.22 -14.59 3.87
C LYS A 116 -13.04 -13.74 5.12
N ALA A 117 -13.41 -12.47 5.06
CA ALA A 117 -13.47 -11.59 6.22
C ALA A 117 -14.40 -12.17 7.30
N GLU A 118 -15.59 -12.64 6.92
CA GLU A 118 -16.51 -13.33 7.84
C GLU A 118 -15.94 -14.67 8.36
N GLU A 119 -15.33 -15.47 7.49
CA GLU A 119 -14.79 -16.80 7.81
C GLU A 119 -13.61 -16.74 8.81
N TYR A 120 -12.67 -15.81 8.61
CA TYR A 120 -11.45 -15.67 9.42
C TYR A 120 -11.57 -14.56 10.48
N GLY A 121 -12.56 -13.68 10.37
CA GLY A 121 -12.80 -12.57 11.28
C GLY A 121 -11.88 -11.36 11.10
N PHE A 122 -11.30 -11.17 9.91
CA PHE A 122 -10.50 -9.98 9.58
C PHE A 122 -11.36 -8.88 8.95
N VAL A 123 -10.85 -7.66 8.94
CA VAL A 123 -11.29 -6.58 8.02
C VAL A 123 -10.25 -6.40 6.93
N TYR A 124 -10.60 -5.78 5.80
CA TYR A 124 -9.65 -5.56 4.72
C TYR A 124 -9.66 -4.11 4.23
N ALA A 125 -8.51 -3.62 3.80
CA ALA A 125 -8.29 -2.23 3.42
C ALA A 125 -7.64 -2.19 2.02
N PRO A 126 -8.34 -1.72 0.99
CA PRO A 126 -7.80 -1.62 -0.36
C PRO A 126 -7.22 -0.24 -0.67
N ILE A 127 -6.02 -0.25 -1.24
CA ILE A 127 -5.36 0.86 -1.93
C ILE A 127 -5.44 0.60 -3.43
N TRP A 128 -5.62 1.64 -4.22
CA TRP A 128 -5.67 1.53 -5.67
C TRP A 128 -4.25 1.50 -6.24
N GLY A 129 -4.01 0.57 -7.16
CA GLY A 129 -2.85 0.58 -8.02
C GLY A 129 -3.14 1.21 -9.38
N ASN A 130 -2.13 1.24 -10.25
CA ASN A 130 -2.27 1.77 -11.61
C ASN A 130 -3.22 0.93 -12.46
N HIS A 131 -3.24 -0.40 -12.33
CA HIS A 131 -4.09 -1.28 -13.12
C HIS A 131 -5.55 -1.33 -12.66
N ASP A 132 -5.86 -1.00 -11.41
CA ASP A 132 -7.24 -0.96 -10.92
C ASP A 132 -8.10 0.05 -11.68
N ARG A 133 -7.46 1.07 -12.27
CA ARG A 133 -8.10 2.06 -13.14
C ARG A 133 -8.14 1.64 -14.61
N HIS A 134 -7.36 0.63 -15.00
CA HIS A 134 -7.36 0.01 -16.34
C HIS A 134 -8.37 -1.13 -16.46
N ALA A 135 -9.27 -1.28 -15.50
CA ALA A 135 -10.38 -2.22 -15.61
C ALA A 135 -11.45 -1.72 -16.60
N LEU A 136 -12.28 -2.65 -17.07
CA LEU A 136 -13.43 -2.40 -17.96
C LEU A 136 -14.69 -1.96 -17.19
N TYR A 137 -14.65 -1.89 -15.86
CA TYR A 137 -15.71 -1.31 -15.03
C TYR A 137 -15.52 0.20 -14.87
N ASN A 138 -16.56 0.90 -14.39
CA ASN A 138 -16.43 2.32 -14.03
C ASN A 138 -15.64 2.44 -12.72
N PRO A 139 -14.60 3.28 -12.62
CA PRO A 139 -13.88 3.51 -11.36
C PRO A 139 -14.79 3.95 -10.18
N LYS A 140 -15.91 4.63 -10.44
CA LYS A 140 -16.93 4.94 -9.40
C LYS A 140 -17.66 3.68 -8.91
N GLU A 141 -17.78 2.66 -9.74
CA GLU A 141 -18.32 1.36 -9.34
C GLU A 141 -17.39 0.68 -8.34
N LEU A 142 -16.07 0.68 -8.58
CA LEU A 142 -15.06 0.14 -7.65
C LEU A 142 -15.17 0.81 -6.27
N ALA A 143 -15.06 2.14 -6.24
CA ALA A 143 -15.17 2.93 -5.01
C ALA A 143 -16.50 2.68 -4.29
N SER A 144 -17.62 2.71 -5.03
CA SER A 144 -18.94 2.49 -4.44
C SER A 144 -19.10 1.07 -3.89
N ARG A 145 -18.53 0.06 -4.53
CA ARG A 145 -18.65 -1.33 -4.07
C ARG A 145 -17.80 -1.55 -2.82
N PHE A 146 -16.54 -1.11 -2.82
CA PHE A 146 -15.70 -1.16 -1.62
C PHE A 146 -16.30 -0.38 -0.47
N GLY A 147 -16.75 0.86 -0.68
CA GLY A 147 -17.36 1.68 0.37
C GLY A 147 -18.72 1.16 0.87
N SER A 148 -19.31 0.18 0.20
CA SER A 148 -20.56 -0.49 0.63
C SER A 148 -20.35 -1.86 1.27
N ALA A 149 -19.14 -2.39 1.21
CA ALA A 149 -18.83 -3.74 1.66
C ALA A 149 -18.59 -3.75 3.19
N PRO A 150 -19.32 -4.57 3.96
CA PRO A 150 -19.32 -4.51 5.43
C PRO A 150 -17.97 -4.62 6.13
N HIS A 151 -17.04 -5.43 5.61
CA HIS A 151 -15.73 -5.65 6.20
C HIS A 151 -14.61 -4.87 5.51
N CYS A 152 -14.95 -4.06 4.51
CA CYS A 152 -14.02 -3.22 3.78
C CYS A 152 -13.83 -1.86 4.46
N LEU A 153 -12.61 -1.57 4.87
CA LEU A 153 -12.18 -0.26 5.34
C LEU A 153 -11.77 0.57 4.12
N TYR A 154 -12.75 1.19 3.48
CA TYR A 154 -12.52 2.04 2.32
C TYR A 154 -13.39 3.29 2.36
N THR A 155 -12.78 4.44 2.08
CA THR A 155 -13.50 5.69 1.91
C THR A 155 -12.92 6.47 0.73
N GLU A 156 -13.81 7.15 0.01
CA GLU A 156 -13.46 8.14 -0.98
C GLU A 156 -14.16 9.44 -0.58
N ILE A 157 -13.39 10.38 -0.04
CA ILE A 157 -13.91 11.68 0.36
C ILE A 157 -13.92 12.60 -0.85
N LYS A 158 -15.05 13.29 -1.05
CA LYS A 158 -15.20 14.25 -2.14
C LYS A 158 -14.61 15.60 -1.74
N ASP A 159 -13.30 15.72 -1.82
CA ASP A 159 -12.56 16.95 -1.55
C ASP A 159 -11.47 17.21 -2.61
N ASP A 160 -10.46 18.01 -2.26
CA ASP A 160 -9.35 18.38 -3.14
C ASP A 160 -8.09 17.51 -2.90
N LEU A 161 -8.14 16.48 -2.05
CA LEU A 161 -6.99 15.59 -1.79
C LEU A 161 -6.79 14.66 -2.98
N TYR A 162 -5.57 14.63 -3.53
CA TYR A 162 -5.28 13.82 -4.71
C TYR A 162 -5.27 12.32 -4.40
N GLY A 163 -5.75 11.49 -5.33
CA GLY A 163 -5.97 10.05 -5.12
C GLY A 163 -7.41 9.72 -4.72
N ARG A 164 -7.75 8.44 -4.61
CA ARG A 164 -9.10 7.92 -4.34
C ARG A 164 -9.16 6.87 -3.22
N SER A 165 -8.02 6.53 -2.66
CA SER A 165 -7.87 5.53 -1.59
C SER A 165 -6.88 5.97 -0.52
N ASN A 166 -6.83 7.28 -0.24
CA ASN A 166 -6.13 7.80 0.93
C ASN A 166 -7.02 7.66 2.16
N TYR A 167 -6.53 7.05 3.23
CA TYR A 167 -7.18 7.00 4.54
C TYR A 167 -6.21 6.46 5.59
N VAL A 168 -6.56 6.59 6.87
CA VAL A 168 -5.78 6.01 7.97
C VAL A 168 -6.64 5.06 8.80
N ILE A 169 -6.01 4.03 9.35
CA ILE A 169 -6.64 3.09 10.28
C ILE A 169 -5.94 3.25 11.62
N ASN A 170 -6.63 3.86 12.58
CA ASN A 170 -6.14 3.98 13.95
C ASN A 170 -6.44 2.67 14.69
N LEU A 171 -5.39 1.98 15.15
CA LEU A 171 -5.53 0.83 16.02
C LEU A 171 -5.60 1.35 17.46
N THR A 172 -6.74 1.19 18.12
CA THR A 172 -6.99 1.72 19.47
C THR A 172 -7.33 0.60 20.45
N GLU A 173 -7.08 0.79 21.75
CA GLU A 173 -7.32 -0.27 22.75
C GLU A 173 -8.77 -0.80 22.77
N ASP A 174 -9.74 0.07 22.46
CA ASP A 174 -11.17 -0.24 22.51
C ASP A 174 -11.87 -0.24 21.15
N GLY A 175 -11.15 0.07 20.06
CA GLY A 175 -11.70 0.13 18.71
C GLY A 175 -12.57 1.37 18.45
N THR A 176 -12.40 2.46 19.22
CA THR A 176 -13.22 3.68 19.07
C THR A 176 -12.41 4.93 18.71
N LYS A 177 -13.02 5.83 17.92
CA LYS A 177 -12.40 7.10 17.47
C LYS A 177 -12.01 8.07 18.58
N ASN A 178 -12.53 7.90 19.79
CA ASN A 178 -12.27 8.81 20.93
C ASN A 178 -11.03 8.41 21.75
N THR A 179 -10.45 7.25 21.44
CA THR A 179 -9.26 6.73 22.12
C THR A 179 -8.03 7.04 21.27
N ALA A 180 -6.93 7.44 21.92
CA ALA A 180 -5.67 7.67 21.23
C ALA A 180 -5.20 6.38 20.53
N ALA A 181 -4.60 6.54 19.35
CA ALA A 181 -4.09 5.41 18.59
C ALA A 181 -2.87 4.79 19.30
N VAL A 182 -2.85 3.46 19.37
CA VAL A 182 -1.69 2.67 19.76
C VAL A 182 -0.75 2.51 18.56
N TRP A 183 -1.33 2.32 17.39
CA TRP A 183 -0.66 2.28 16.09
C TRP A 183 -1.53 2.97 15.05
N MET A 184 -0.89 3.48 13.99
CA MET A 184 -1.57 4.00 12.82
C MET A 184 -1.11 3.23 11.58
N ILE A 185 -2.07 2.82 10.76
CA ILE A 185 -1.80 2.29 9.42
C ILE A 185 -2.20 3.38 8.43
N ALA A 186 -1.26 3.80 7.59
CA ALA A 186 -1.45 4.89 6.64
C ALA A 186 -1.55 4.34 5.23
N ASN A 187 -2.70 4.54 4.58
CA ASN A 187 -2.95 4.07 3.22
C ASN A 187 -2.92 5.27 2.27
N LEU A 188 -2.01 5.24 1.31
CA LEU A 188 -1.70 6.36 0.42
C LEU A 188 -1.85 5.96 -1.04
N ASP A 189 -2.59 6.77 -1.79
CA ASP A 189 -2.86 6.58 -3.21
C ASP A 189 -2.17 7.67 -4.01
N SER A 190 -1.08 7.34 -4.68
CA SER A 190 -0.34 8.29 -5.53
C SER A 190 -1.22 8.92 -6.63
N GLY A 191 -2.36 8.31 -6.95
CA GLY A 191 -3.29 8.80 -7.95
C GLY A 191 -2.94 8.39 -9.37
N ALA A 192 -2.03 7.43 -9.56
CA ALA A 192 -1.70 6.90 -10.87
C ALA A 192 -2.93 6.54 -11.70
N GLY A 193 -3.04 7.12 -12.89
CA GLY A 193 -4.20 6.97 -13.78
C GLY A 193 -5.45 7.74 -13.32
N PHE A 194 -5.31 8.83 -12.56
CA PHE A 194 -6.44 9.62 -12.05
C PHE A 194 -7.34 10.12 -13.18
N SER A 195 -8.57 9.63 -13.21
CA SER A 195 -9.63 10.09 -14.09
C SER A 195 -10.97 9.93 -13.38
N GLU A 196 -11.78 10.99 -13.35
CA GLU A 196 -13.10 10.98 -12.70
C GLU A 196 -14.17 10.24 -13.53
N THR A 197 -13.97 10.11 -14.84
CA THR A 197 -15.03 9.70 -15.77
C THR A 197 -14.58 8.87 -16.96
N GLU A 198 -13.29 8.88 -17.30
CA GLU A 198 -12.78 8.27 -18.52
C GLU A 198 -11.90 7.05 -18.22
N TYR A 199 -12.18 5.96 -18.92
CA TYR A 199 -11.25 4.84 -19.03
C TYR A 199 -10.00 5.30 -19.80
N SER A 200 -8.82 5.10 -19.22
CA SER A 200 -7.54 5.24 -19.92
C SER A 200 -6.98 3.85 -20.24
N PRO A 201 -6.61 3.55 -21.49
CA PRO A 201 -5.88 2.32 -21.82
C PRO A 201 -4.37 2.42 -21.54
N PHE A 202 -3.87 3.58 -21.12
CA PHE A 202 -2.44 3.83 -20.90
C PHE A 202 -2.08 3.69 -19.44
N ILE A 203 -1.00 2.92 -19.17
CA ILE A 203 -0.40 2.82 -17.83
C ILE A 203 0.25 4.14 -17.49
N ASP A 204 -0.19 4.71 -16.38
CA ASP A 204 0.37 5.92 -15.81
C ASP A 204 0.93 5.62 -14.42
N TYR A 205 1.96 6.36 -14.04
CA TYR A 205 2.60 6.26 -12.75
C TYR A 205 2.58 7.66 -12.13
N ASP A 206 2.24 7.75 -10.85
CA ASP A 206 2.17 9.03 -10.15
C ASP A 206 2.87 8.92 -8.79
N TYR A 207 3.12 10.07 -8.19
CA TYR A 207 3.85 10.23 -6.93
C TYR A 207 2.91 10.64 -5.80
N ILE A 208 3.27 10.27 -4.57
CA ILE A 208 2.62 10.81 -3.38
C ILE A 208 2.96 12.30 -3.31
N ARG A 209 1.93 13.13 -3.34
CA ARG A 209 2.08 14.59 -3.44
C ARG A 209 2.28 15.23 -2.08
N PRO A 210 2.94 16.41 -1.99
CA PRO A 210 3.13 17.10 -0.73
C PRO A 210 1.83 17.35 0.05
N GLU A 211 0.70 17.60 -0.62
CA GLU A 211 -0.59 17.77 0.04
C GLU A 211 -1.11 16.49 0.72
N GLN A 212 -0.76 15.30 0.19
CA GLN A 212 -1.07 14.02 0.82
C GLN A 212 -0.18 13.80 2.04
N THR A 213 1.10 14.14 1.95
CA THR A 213 2.00 14.14 3.11
C THR A 213 1.48 15.09 4.20
N ASP A 214 1.09 16.32 3.84
CA ASP A 214 0.54 17.30 4.79
C ASP A 214 -0.76 16.82 5.45
N TRP A 215 -1.65 16.20 4.67
CA TRP A 215 -2.87 15.58 5.17
C TRP A 215 -2.56 14.47 6.17
N PHE A 216 -1.70 13.52 5.80
CA PHE A 216 -1.29 12.43 6.69
C PHE A 216 -0.69 12.93 8.01
N LEU A 217 0.22 13.90 7.96
CA LEU A 217 0.83 14.46 9.17
C LEU A 217 -0.20 15.18 10.06
N SER A 218 -1.25 15.75 9.46
CA SER A 218 -2.36 16.33 10.19
C SER A 218 -3.21 15.25 10.88
N GLU A 219 -3.49 14.12 10.22
CA GLU A 219 -4.17 12.97 10.86
C GLU A 219 -3.33 12.37 11.99
N HIS A 220 -2.02 12.20 11.77
CA HIS A 220 -1.08 11.67 12.76
C HIS A 220 -1.09 12.52 14.03
N ALA A 221 -1.03 13.84 13.88
CA ALA A 221 -1.09 14.77 15.01
C ALA A 221 -2.40 14.66 15.81
N LEU A 222 -3.52 14.30 15.17
CA LEU A 222 -4.81 14.08 15.83
C LEU A 222 -4.92 12.70 16.49
N ALA A 223 -4.23 11.69 15.96
CA ALA A 223 -4.26 10.32 16.48
C ALA A 223 -3.47 10.16 17.80
N GLY A 224 -2.45 10.98 18.01
CA GLY A 224 -1.67 11.05 19.25
C GLY A 224 -0.23 11.49 19.01
N GLU A 225 0.46 11.91 20.07
CA GLU A 225 1.89 12.20 19.98
C GLU A 225 2.70 10.89 19.84
N ASN A 226 3.61 10.84 18.86
CA ASN A 226 4.52 9.71 18.62
C ASN A 226 3.85 8.34 18.35
N VAL A 227 2.63 8.31 17.80
CA VAL A 227 2.00 7.04 17.39
C VAL A 227 2.88 6.35 16.33
N PRO A 228 3.31 5.08 16.51
CA PRO A 228 4.07 4.36 15.50
C PRO A 228 3.22 4.09 14.26
N VAL A 229 3.83 4.26 13.09
CA VAL A 229 3.13 4.19 11.80
C VAL A 229 3.70 3.10 10.91
N ILE A 230 2.82 2.36 10.25
CA ILE A 230 3.15 1.58 9.04
C ILE A 230 2.40 2.21 7.87
N ALA A 231 3.12 2.57 6.81
CA ALA A 231 2.54 3.11 5.60
C ALA A 231 2.46 2.05 4.50
N TYR A 232 1.37 2.06 3.76
CA TYR A 232 1.16 1.24 2.58
C TYR A 232 0.79 2.13 1.39
N TYR A 233 1.31 1.78 0.21
CA TYR A 233 0.98 2.43 -1.06
C TYR A 233 1.35 1.50 -2.23
N HIS A 234 0.79 1.72 -3.41
CA HIS A 234 1.06 0.79 -4.52
C HIS A 234 2.40 1.06 -5.22
N ILE A 235 2.62 2.31 -5.68
CA ILE A 235 3.75 2.65 -6.55
C ILE A 235 4.98 3.06 -5.71
N PRO A 236 6.15 2.44 -5.91
CA PRO A 236 7.40 2.89 -5.31
C PRO A 236 7.71 4.35 -5.65
N GLN A 237 8.12 5.11 -4.64
CA GLN A 237 8.46 6.53 -4.73
C GLN A 237 9.97 6.74 -4.92
N ASP A 238 10.39 7.95 -5.30
CA ASP A 238 11.82 8.32 -5.44
C ASP A 238 12.62 8.03 -4.15
N GLU A 239 11.98 8.14 -2.98
CA GLU A 239 12.57 7.84 -1.67
C GLU A 239 12.92 6.36 -1.49
N ASN A 240 12.15 5.46 -2.12
CA ASN A 240 12.43 4.03 -2.14
C ASN A 240 13.66 3.72 -3.02
N GLU A 241 13.82 4.41 -4.15
CA GLU A 241 15.03 4.29 -4.98
C GLU A 241 16.28 4.77 -4.22
N LYS A 242 16.18 5.87 -3.47
CA LYS A 242 17.29 6.35 -2.62
C LYS A 242 17.70 5.26 -1.63
N ALA A 243 16.74 4.66 -0.92
CA ALA A 243 16.98 3.58 0.03
C ALA A 243 17.64 2.37 -0.66
N TRP A 244 17.08 1.91 -1.77
CA TRP A 244 17.64 0.84 -2.60
C TRP A 244 19.09 1.13 -3.00
N THR A 245 19.35 2.32 -3.54
CA THR A 245 20.67 2.72 -4.03
C THR A 245 21.69 2.76 -2.88
N ALA A 246 21.28 3.28 -1.72
CA ALA A 246 22.13 3.36 -0.55
C ALA A 246 22.54 1.98 -0.02
N VAL A 247 21.61 1.01 0.02
CA VAL A 247 21.89 -0.34 0.56
C VAL A 247 22.56 -1.26 -0.46
N SER A 248 22.25 -1.11 -1.76
CA SER A 248 22.86 -1.89 -2.84
C SER A 248 24.20 -1.34 -3.32
N GLY A 249 24.60 -0.14 -2.88
CA GLY A 249 25.79 0.57 -3.35
C GLY A 249 25.68 1.02 -4.81
N GLY A 250 24.46 1.22 -5.30
CA GLY A 250 24.17 1.48 -6.72
C GLY A 250 24.58 0.33 -7.64
N ALA A 251 24.81 -0.87 -7.09
CA ALA A 251 24.99 -2.06 -7.89
C ALA A 251 23.66 -2.30 -8.62
N ASP A 252 23.71 -2.17 -9.94
CA ASP A 252 22.74 -2.79 -10.82
C ASP A 252 22.79 -4.28 -10.47
N LEU A 253 21.88 -4.75 -9.62
CA LEU A 253 21.68 -6.18 -9.46
C LEU A 253 21.29 -6.63 -10.86
N LYS A 254 22.25 -7.23 -11.58
CA LYS A 254 22.12 -7.70 -12.96
C LYS A 254 21.10 -8.84 -13.11
N ASN A 255 20.12 -8.92 -12.23
CA ASN A 255 18.85 -9.56 -12.48
C ASN A 255 17.90 -8.51 -13.02
N LYS A 256 17.49 -8.71 -14.26
CA LYS A 256 16.66 -7.86 -15.13
C LYS A 256 15.25 -7.52 -14.58
N PHE A 257 15.04 -7.58 -13.28
CA PHE A 257 13.74 -7.46 -12.61
C PHE A 257 13.63 -6.18 -11.80
N PHE A 258 14.74 -5.58 -11.36
CA PHE A 258 14.77 -4.21 -10.82
C PHE A 258 15.05 -3.18 -11.93
N LYS A 259 14.33 -3.25 -13.04
CA LYS A 259 13.91 -1.98 -13.63
C LYS A 259 12.70 -1.62 -12.78
N LEU A 260 12.79 -0.55 -12.00
CA LEU A 260 11.57 0.19 -11.63
C LEU A 260 10.92 0.58 -12.97
N GLU A 261 10.13 -0.32 -13.56
CA GLU A 261 9.25 0.01 -14.67
C GLU A 261 8.22 0.94 -14.06
N GLY A 262 8.42 2.23 -14.25
CA GLY A 262 7.55 3.26 -13.70
C GLY A 262 8.11 3.92 -12.46
N PHE A 263 9.12 4.78 -12.66
CA PHE A 263 8.99 6.06 -11.97
C PHE A 263 7.73 6.74 -12.49
N ALA A 264 7.07 7.48 -11.61
CA ALA A 264 6.15 8.54 -12.00
C ALA A 264 6.88 9.53 -12.94
N ASP A 265 6.83 9.25 -14.24
CA ASP A 265 7.29 10.12 -15.31
C ASP A 265 6.11 10.32 -16.26
N ASN A 266 5.15 11.13 -15.81
CA ASN A 266 4.00 11.55 -16.60
C ASN A 266 4.35 12.70 -17.57
N GLY A 267 5.64 13.04 -17.74
CA GLY A 267 6.11 14.05 -18.70
C GLY A 267 5.74 15.51 -18.39
N GLU A 268 5.03 15.77 -17.29
CA GLU A 268 4.72 17.10 -16.76
C GLU A 268 5.34 17.22 -15.36
N GLU A 269 5.87 18.41 -14.99
CA GLU A 269 6.62 18.71 -13.74
C GLU A 269 6.84 17.51 -12.78
N ARG A 270 8.03 16.88 -12.84
CA ARG A 270 8.41 15.79 -11.93
C ARG A 270 8.50 16.33 -10.50
N PHE A 271 7.57 15.95 -9.63
CA PHE A 271 7.71 16.13 -8.19
C PHE A 271 8.28 14.84 -7.60
N ALA A 272 9.25 14.97 -6.72
CA ALA A 272 9.69 13.87 -5.87
C ALA A 272 8.79 13.83 -4.63
N SER A 273 8.27 12.66 -4.29
CA SER A 273 7.61 12.44 -2.99
C SER A 273 8.57 12.86 -1.86
N ASP A 274 8.00 13.49 -0.84
CA ASP A 274 8.65 13.84 0.42
C ASP A 274 8.05 13.08 1.62
N PHE A 275 7.25 12.05 1.34
CA PHE A 275 6.46 11.34 2.34
C PHE A 275 7.35 10.66 3.39
N ILE A 276 8.27 9.77 3.00
CA ILE A 276 9.11 9.03 3.96
C ILE A 276 10.02 9.99 4.71
N ASP A 277 10.65 10.94 3.99
CA ASP A 277 11.57 11.93 4.51
C ASP A 277 10.94 12.80 5.60
N ARG A 278 9.62 13.04 5.53
CA ARG A 278 8.89 13.78 6.56
C ARG A 278 8.25 12.87 7.60
N ALA A 279 7.67 11.75 7.20
CA ALA A 279 6.97 10.83 8.09
C ALA A 279 7.92 10.10 9.07
N LYS A 280 9.21 9.92 8.72
CA LYS A 280 10.21 9.34 9.64
C LYS A 280 10.37 10.14 10.93
N ASP A 281 10.25 11.47 10.86
CA ASP A 281 10.27 12.35 12.05
C ASP A 281 8.95 12.29 12.85
N HIS A 282 7.95 11.58 12.33
CA HIS A 282 6.64 11.35 12.92
C HIS A 282 6.42 9.86 13.26
N ASN A 283 7.51 9.15 13.61
CA ASN A 283 7.50 7.77 14.09
C ASN A 283 7.04 6.73 13.05
N LEU A 284 7.25 6.99 11.76
CA LEU A 284 7.15 5.98 10.71
C LEU A 284 8.15 4.84 10.98
N LYS A 285 7.63 3.62 11.09
CA LYS A 285 8.40 2.39 11.33
C LYS A 285 8.65 1.63 10.05
N ALA A 286 7.65 1.58 9.18
CA ALA A 286 7.77 0.90 7.91
C ALA A 286 6.95 1.54 6.80
N ALA A 287 7.40 1.36 5.57
CA ALA A 287 6.69 1.69 4.35
C ALA A 287 6.73 0.46 3.43
N PHE A 288 5.56 -0.06 3.06
CA PHE A 288 5.42 -1.27 2.23
C PHE A 288 4.62 -1.00 0.96
N MET A 289 5.04 -1.61 -0.15
CA MET A 289 4.48 -1.30 -1.47
C MET A 289 4.36 -2.49 -2.42
N GLY A 290 3.51 -2.39 -3.45
CA GLY A 290 3.33 -3.42 -4.48
C GLY A 290 4.13 -3.13 -5.75
N HIS A 291 3.47 -3.32 -6.91
CA HIS A 291 3.84 -2.86 -8.26
C HIS A 291 5.05 -3.53 -8.90
N ALA A 292 6.07 -3.88 -8.13
CA ALA A 292 7.31 -4.45 -8.68
C ALA A 292 7.19 -5.94 -9.08
N HIS A 293 6.03 -6.56 -8.82
CA HIS A 293 5.66 -7.91 -9.24
C HIS A 293 6.67 -9.02 -8.90
N ASN A 294 7.66 -9.22 -9.77
CA ASN A 294 8.63 -10.31 -9.76
C ASN A 294 9.89 -9.99 -8.95
N VAL A 295 9.78 -8.98 -8.10
CA VAL A 295 10.83 -8.52 -7.22
C VAL A 295 10.32 -8.62 -5.80
N ASP A 296 11.15 -9.22 -4.96
CA ASP A 296 11.00 -9.17 -3.53
C ASP A 296 12.25 -8.53 -2.94
N TRP A 297 12.05 -7.44 -2.18
CA TRP A 297 13.11 -6.70 -1.55
C TRP A 297 12.62 -5.97 -0.32
N THR A 298 13.41 -6.01 0.74
CA THR A 298 13.24 -5.21 1.95
C THR A 298 14.60 -4.72 2.44
N CYS A 299 14.64 -3.52 3.05
CA CYS A 299 15.80 -3.01 3.76
C CYS A 299 15.39 -2.09 4.92
N GLU A 300 16.31 -1.82 5.83
CA GLU A 300 16.21 -0.69 6.75
C GLU A 300 17.02 0.49 6.20
N TYR A 301 16.38 1.66 6.08
CA TYR A 301 17.01 2.89 5.64
C TYR A 301 16.58 4.05 6.54
N GLU A 302 17.57 4.73 7.14
CA GLU A 302 17.36 5.86 8.06
C GLU A 302 16.34 5.58 9.19
N GLY A 303 16.31 4.35 9.69
CA GLY A 303 15.43 3.92 10.79
C GLY A 303 14.00 3.57 10.37
N VAL A 304 13.73 3.50 9.07
CA VAL A 304 12.46 3.03 8.49
C VAL A 304 12.71 1.74 7.71
N VAL A 305 11.89 0.71 7.95
CA VAL A 305 11.90 -0.50 7.11
C VAL A 305 11.12 -0.23 5.84
N ILE A 306 11.76 -0.39 4.70
CA ILE A 306 11.18 -0.14 3.38
C ILE A 306 11.21 -1.46 2.61
N GLY A 307 10.06 -1.89 2.07
CA GLY A 307 10.03 -3.15 1.33
C GLY A 307 8.85 -3.33 0.39
N LEU A 308 9.03 -4.25 -0.56
CA LEU A 308 8.00 -4.69 -1.48
C LEU A 308 7.20 -5.82 -0.84
N GLY A 309 5.88 -5.79 -1.02
CA GLY A 309 5.01 -6.92 -0.75
C GLY A 309 5.26 -8.03 -1.76
N VAL A 310 5.19 -9.28 -1.32
CA VAL A 310 5.25 -10.42 -2.23
C VAL A 310 4.01 -10.40 -3.13
N LYS A 311 4.21 -10.41 -4.45
CA LYS A 311 3.11 -10.50 -5.42
C LYS A 311 2.19 -11.67 -5.09
N THR A 312 0.88 -11.42 -5.05
CA THR A 312 -0.10 -12.45 -4.69
C THR A 312 -0.67 -13.19 -5.90
N GLY A 313 -0.88 -12.50 -7.02
CA GLY A 313 -1.51 -13.12 -8.19
C GLY A 313 -0.64 -14.21 -8.82
N THR A 314 -1.25 -15.35 -9.16
CA THR A 314 -0.59 -16.43 -9.94
C THR A 314 -0.56 -16.14 -11.44
N GLU A 315 -1.24 -15.07 -11.87
CA GLU A 315 -1.33 -14.63 -13.25
C GLU A 315 -0.44 -13.40 -13.49
N LEU A 316 0.19 -13.39 -14.68
CA LEU A 316 1.01 -12.30 -15.24
C LEU A 316 2.23 -11.91 -14.38
N TYR A 317 3.35 -11.58 -15.04
CA TYR A 317 4.49 -10.88 -14.42
C TYR A 317 5.12 -11.49 -13.15
N PHE A 318 4.97 -12.79 -12.88
CA PHE A 318 5.68 -13.44 -11.77
C PHE A 318 7.05 -14.00 -12.23
N ALA A 319 7.97 -14.16 -11.28
CA ALA A 319 9.26 -14.80 -11.52
C ALA A 319 9.21 -16.28 -11.12
N HIS A 320 9.77 -17.12 -12.00
CA HIS A 320 10.16 -18.48 -11.67
C HIS A 320 11.59 -18.46 -11.14
N ILE A 321 11.79 -18.86 -9.89
CA ILE A 321 13.11 -18.92 -9.24
C ILE A 321 13.58 -20.37 -9.21
N HIS A 322 14.73 -20.61 -9.83
CA HIS A 322 15.38 -21.92 -9.83
C HIS A 322 16.30 -22.04 -8.61
N ALA A 323 16.09 -23.08 -7.80
CA ALA A 323 16.91 -23.31 -6.60
C ALA A 323 18.37 -23.61 -6.94
N ASP A 324 18.64 -24.13 -8.14
CA ASP A 324 19.98 -24.42 -8.66
C ASP A 324 20.54 -23.30 -9.56
N THR A 325 19.97 -22.08 -9.50
CA THR A 325 20.40 -20.92 -10.27
C THR A 325 21.92 -20.73 -10.26
N GLU A 326 22.51 -20.42 -11.42
CA GLU A 326 23.95 -20.10 -11.52
C GLU A 326 24.29 -18.66 -11.12
N ASP A 327 23.29 -17.81 -10.88
CA ASP A 327 23.49 -16.42 -10.45
C ASP A 327 23.99 -16.37 -8.99
N GLU A 328 25.23 -15.92 -8.81
CA GLU A 328 25.89 -15.91 -7.49
C GLU A 328 25.20 -15.02 -6.44
N ALA A 329 24.56 -13.92 -6.86
CA ALA A 329 23.82 -13.07 -5.93
C ALA A 329 22.53 -13.76 -5.49
N MET A 330 21.85 -14.43 -6.43
CA MET A 330 20.64 -15.19 -6.13
C MET A 330 20.96 -16.44 -5.28
N LYS A 331 22.04 -17.17 -5.58
CA LYS A 331 22.52 -18.27 -4.73
C LYS A 331 22.74 -17.84 -3.27
N ALA A 332 23.39 -16.68 -3.07
CA ALA A 332 23.64 -16.15 -1.73
C ALA A 332 22.34 -15.81 -0.99
N GLY A 333 21.35 -15.24 -1.71
CA GLY A 333 20.01 -15.00 -1.19
C GLY A 333 19.32 -16.29 -0.76
N LEU A 334 19.21 -17.28 -1.65
CA LEU A 334 18.54 -18.57 -1.37
C LEU A 334 19.20 -19.36 -0.24
N ALA A 335 20.53 -19.29 -0.13
CA ALA A 335 21.24 -19.97 0.95
C ALA A 335 20.80 -19.48 2.35
N SER A 336 20.29 -18.24 2.45
CA SER A 336 19.80 -17.67 3.70
C SER A 336 18.34 -18.00 4.02
N THR A 337 17.55 -18.42 3.03
CA THR A 337 16.10 -18.69 3.18
C THR A 337 15.79 -20.14 3.50
N GLY A 338 16.74 -21.06 3.27
CA GLY A 338 16.52 -22.50 3.41
C GLY A 338 15.70 -23.13 2.27
N ILE A 339 15.42 -22.37 1.21
CA ILE A 339 14.73 -22.87 0.01
C ILE A 339 15.67 -23.82 -0.75
N THR A 340 15.18 -25.03 -1.03
CA THR A 340 15.94 -26.08 -1.74
C THR A 340 15.30 -26.52 -3.05
N GLU A 341 14.13 -25.99 -3.39
CA GLU A 341 13.33 -26.39 -4.56
C GLU A 341 12.88 -25.15 -5.34
N ASP A 342 12.58 -25.35 -6.63
CA ASP A 342 12.10 -24.28 -7.50
C ASP A 342 10.76 -23.71 -6.98
N PHE A 343 10.60 -22.40 -7.08
CA PHE A 343 9.37 -21.74 -6.66
C PHE A 343 9.00 -20.56 -7.54
N ASP A 344 7.71 -20.28 -7.57
CA ASP A 344 7.18 -19.05 -8.15
C ASP A 344 7.24 -17.98 -7.05
N LEU A 345 7.79 -16.79 -7.36
CA LEU A 345 7.82 -15.66 -6.44
C LEU A 345 6.42 -15.05 -6.33
N ILE A 346 5.54 -15.79 -5.67
CA ILE A 346 4.15 -15.46 -5.41
C ILE A 346 3.76 -15.82 -3.97
N GLY A 347 2.84 -15.06 -3.39
CA GLY A 347 2.37 -15.28 -2.04
C GLY A 347 1.87 -14.02 -1.34
N ALA A 348 2.39 -13.74 -0.15
CA ALA A 348 1.96 -12.62 0.68
C ALA A 348 3.09 -12.15 1.61
N SER A 349 2.91 -10.97 2.21
CA SER A 349 3.76 -10.50 3.31
C SER A 349 2.92 -10.41 4.58
N LEU A 350 3.46 -10.88 5.71
CA LEU A 350 2.81 -10.86 7.02
C LEU A 350 3.59 -9.91 7.93
N VAL A 351 2.90 -8.90 8.44
CA VAL A 351 3.42 -7.97 9.45
C VAL A 351 2.72 -8.25 10.77
N THR A 352 3.50 -8.52 11.82
CA THR A 352 2.97 -8.72 13.17
C THR A 352 3.41 -7.58 14.07
N LEU A 353 2.46 -6.81 14.62
CA LEU A 353 2.76 -5.76 15.60
C LEU A 353 3.02 -6.40 16.96
N THR A 354 4.27 -6.38 17.43
CA THR A 354 4.71 -7.13 18.61
C THR A 354 4.67 -6.31 19.91
N GLY A 355 4.45 -5.00 19.82
CA GLY A 355 4.22 -4.13 20.96
C GLY A 355 3.77 -2.72 20.57
N SER A 356 3.33 -1.94 21.56
CA SER A 356 2.93 -0.54 21.37
C SER A 356 4.09 0.45 21.25
N ASP A 357 5.34 -0.03 21.37
CA ASP A 357 6.56 0.78 21.29
C ASP A 357 7.06 0.99 19.85
N GLY A 358 6.34 0.44 18.86
CA GLY A 358 6.73 0.48 17.47
C GLY A 358 7.48 -0.76 16.98
N SER A 359 7.59 -1.81 17.81
CA SER A 359 8.19 -3.09 17.41
C SER A 359 7.22 -3.91 16.55
N PHE A 360 7.74 -4.49 15.48
CA PHE A 360 7.00 -5.39 14.60
C PHE A 360 7.94 -6.43 13.98
N ASP A 361 7.38 -7.55 13.55
CA ASP A 361 8.04 -8.57 12.74
C ASP A 361 7.51 -8.51 11.30
N LEU A 362 8.37 -8.77 10.31
CA LEU A 362 8.00 -8.93 8.90
C LEU A 362 8.40 -10.33 8.42
N GLU A 363 7.43 -11.03 7.83
CA GLU A 363 7.64 -12.34 7.20
C GLU A 363 7.15 -12.32 5.75
N HIS A 364 7.95 -12.84 4.83
CA HIS A 364 7.52 -13.07 3.45
C HIS A 364 7.14 -14.53 3.27
N LEU A 365 5.94 -14.74 2.73
CA LEU A 365 5.29 -16.03 2.60
C LEU A 365 5.25 -16.42 1.13
N TYR A 366 5.97 -17.46 0.72
CA TYR A 366 5.96 -17.94 -0.66
C TYR A 366 5.08 -19.18 -0.81
N PHE A 367 4.34 -19.24 -1.91
CA PHE A 367 3.31 -20.25 -2.17
C PHE A 367 3.46 -20.87 -3.57
N ASN A 368 3.97 -22.10 -3.67
CA ASN A 368 4.07 -22.78 -4.97
C ASN A 368 2.90 -23.76 -5.18
N GLU A 369 2.17 -23.63 -6.28
CA GLU A 369 0.97 -24.44 -6.57
C GLU A 369 1.17 -25.56 -7.62
N ARG A 370 2.39 -25.78 -8.15
CA ARG A 370 2.51 -26.55 -9.41
C ARG A 370 2.65 -28.07 -9.30
N GLU A 371 3.05 -28.66 -8.18
CA GLU A 371 3.11 -30.12 -8.05
C GLU A 371 2.62 -30.57 -6.67
N SER A 372 2.06 -31.78 -6.57
CA SER A 372 1.55 -32.34 -5.32
C SER A 372 2.66 -32.44 -4.27
N GLY A 373 2.75 -31.42 -3.42
CA GLY A 373 3.70 -31.29 -2.32
C GLY A 373 3.43 -29.98 -1.59
N ASP A 374 3.56 -30.01 -0.27
CA ASP A 374 3.29 -28.90 0.64
C ASP A 374 4.51 -27.98 0.68
N PHE A 375 4.43 -26.80 0.07
CA PHE A 375 5.58 -25.88 -0.01
C PHE A 375 5.15 -24.43 0.24
N SER A 376 4.83 -24.13 1.51
CA SER A 376 4.89 -22.78 2.06
C SER A 376 6.29 -22.54 2.64
N VAL A 377 6.96 -21.45 2.24
CA VAL A 377 8.24 -21.04 2.84
C VAL A 377 8.11 -19.63 3.42
N TRP A 378 8.64 -19.47 4.63
CA TRP A 378 8.53 -18.26 5.45
C TRP A 378 9.93 -17.67 5.63
N VAL A 379 10.16 -16.45 5.15
CA VAL A 379 11.42 -15.71 5.33
C VAL A 379 11.18 -14.58 6.32
N LYS A 380 11.88 -14.62 7.46
CA LYS A 380 11.84 -13.56 8.48
C LYS A 380 12.94 -12.54 8.23
N TRP A 381 12.61 -11.26 8.38
CA TRP A 381 13.53 -10.13 8.22
C TRP A 381 13.88 -9.48 9.54
#